data_AF-A0A4U3KX23-F1
#
_entry.id   AF-A0A4U3KX23-F1
#
_cell.length_a   1.000
_cell.length_b   1.000
_cell.length_c   1.000
_cell.angle_alpha   90.00
_cell.angle_beta   90.00
_cell.angle_gamma   90.00
#
_symmetry.space_group_name_H-M   'P 1'
#
loop_
_entity.id
_entity.type
_entity.pdbx_description
1 polymer ?
#
loop_
_entity_poly.entity_id
_entity_poly.type
_entity_poly.pdbx_seq_one_letter_code
_entity_poly.pdbx_strand_id
1 'polypeptide(L)'
;MGNMSTLQGLYLSNNQLTGNVPISFRKLHSLFSIDLSYNQLSQSSNINFLRKSRSFKNGNIQYNLFTFDGMEYVAQTFVNVNYAPQAIIPLHQNGNTLSVSAGGTLSNNTYHWFKVGATDSTINKGDSTFMPTQSGKYHVKVTNAIATKLTLYSDTIDFTLSPGKQNNLITKTVQPTKLIQHMQVYPNPAKDVVQVQVKGTAMIAITNSNGKVLLTKSVNNSDVINVSSLAPGIYYLQNKASGETQKIVVVR
;
A
#
# COMPACT_ATOMS: atom_id res chain seq x y z
N MET A 1 23.19 -18.57 -4.24
CA MET A 1 23.30 -17.85 -2.95
C MET A 1 22.45 -18.48 -1.85
N GLY A 2 21.14 -18.62 -2.00
CA GLY A 2 20.26 -19.06 -0.91
C GLY A 2 20.44 -20.48 -0.34
N ASN A 3 21.39 -21.30 -0.77
CA ASN A 3 21.68 -22.62 -0.14
C ASN A 3 22.99 -22.61 0.68
N MET A 4 23.66 -21.46 0.81
CA MET A 4 24.91 -21.33 1.54
C MET A 4 24.64 -21.18 3.03
N SER A 5 24.21 -22.26 3.70
CA SER A 5 23.76 -22.23 5.09
C SER A 5 24.84 -21.77 6.09
N THR A 6 26.11 -21.97 5.75
CA THR A 6 27.29 -21.57 6.54
C THR A 6 27.76 -20.14 6.25
N LEU A 7 27.15 -19.43 5.30
CA LEU A 7 27.54 -18.06 4.96
C LEU A 7 27.33 -17.14 6.16
N GLN A 8 28.37 -16.41 6.51
CA GLN A 8 28.40 -15.56 7.69
C GLN A 8 28.23 -14.07 7.39
N GLY A 9 28.78 -13.60 6.26
CA GLY A 9 28.64 -12.23 5.78
C GLY A 9 28.18 -12.18 4.34
N LEU A 10 27.28 -11.25 4.01
CA LEU A 10 26.84 -10.99 2.64
C LEU A 10 26.89 -9.48 2.37
N TYR A 11 27.81 -9.07 1.51
CA TYR A 11 28.06 -7.66 1.18
C TYR A 11 27.83 -7.44 -0.32
N LEU A 12 26.74 -6.75 -0.65
CA LEU A 12 26.28 -6.46 -2.01
C LEU A 12 25.96 -4.96 -2.18
N SER A 13 26.51 -4.11 -1.33
CA SER A 13 26.23 -2.67 -1.40
C SER A 13 26.79 -2.02 -2.66
N ASN A 14 26.22 -0.88 -3.04
CA ASN A 14 26.63 -0.08 -4.22
C ASN A 14 26.53 -0.86 -5.53
N ASN A 15 25.40 -1.52 -5.73
CA ASN A 15 25.11 -2.22 -6.98
C ASN A 15 23.80 -1.70 -7.57
N GLN A 16 23.43 -2.26 -8.72
CA GLN A 16 22.16 -1.96 -9.40
C GLN A 16 21.18 -3.12 -9.24
N LEU A 17 21.22 -3.80 -8.09
CA LEU A 17 20.33 -4.93 -7.85
C LEU A 17 18.89 -4.44 -7.77
N THR A 18 18.03 -5.02 -8.59
CA THR A 18 16.60 -4.70 -8.67
C THR A 18 15.75 -5.87 -8.19
N GLY A 19 14.45 -5.62 -8.04
CA GLY A 19 13.48 -6.64 -7.64
C GLY A 19 13.57 -6.99 -6.16
N ASN A 20 13.11 -8.19 -5.82
CA ASN A 20 12.88 -8.56 -4.42
C ASN A 20 14.11 -9.19 -3.78
N VAL A 21 14.26 -8.99 -2.48
CA VAL A 21 15.21 -9.81 -1.70
C VAL A 21 14.78 -11.28 -1.80
N PRO A 22 15.65 -12.21 -2.26
CA PRO A 22 15.22 -13.57 -2.54
C PRO A 22 14.74 -14.30 -1.28
N ILE A 23 13.56 -14.93 -1.36
CA ILE A 23 13.00 -15.69 -0.23
C ILE A 23 13.88 -16.87 0.21
N SER A 24 14.79 -17.32 -0.67
CA SER A 24 15.77 -18.36 -0.38
C SER A 24 16.81 -17.93 0.66
N PHE A 25 16.98 -16.63 0.92
CA PHE A 25 17.91 -16.11 1.94
C PHE A 25 17.52 -16.56 3.37
N ARG A 26 16.29 -17.05 3.57
CA ARG A 26 15.86 -17.73 4.81
C ARG A 26 16.63 -18.97 5.20
N LYS A 27 17.43 -19.53 4.31
CA LYS A 27 18.28 -20.68 4.60
C LYS A 27 19.69 -20.28 5.03
N LEU A 28 20.03 -18.99 5.01
CA LEU A 28 21.33 -18.47 5.47
C LEU A 28 21.38 -18.39 6.99
N HIS A 29 21.34 -19.56 7.65
CA HIS A 29 21.17 -19.67 9.11
C HIS A 29 22.39 -19.14 9.90
N SER A 30 23.59 -19.13 9.31
CA SER A 30 24.81 -18.62 9.95
C SER A 30 25.09 -17.13 9.70
N LEU A 31 24.20 -16.43 8.98
CA LEU A 31 24.45 -15.06 8.56
C LEU A 31 24.45 -14.10 9.77
N PHE A 32 25.60 -13.52 10.09
CA PHE A 32 25.72 -12.55 11.18
C PHE A 32 25.72 -11.09 10.71
N SER A 33 26.09 -10.83 9.45
CA SER A 33 26.17 -9.49 8.87
C SER A 33 25.67 -9.45 7.42
N ILE A 34 24.91 -8.40 7.09
CA ILE A 34 24.45 -8.16 5.72
C ILE A 34 24.58 -6.67 5.35
N ASP A 35 25.03 -6.39 4.14
CA ASP A 35 24.96 -5.07 3.54
C ASP A 35 24.35 -5.16 2.14
N LEU A 36 23.14 -4.63 2.00
CA LEU A 36 22.41 -4.49 0.73
C LEU A 36 22.23 -3.01 0.36
N SER A 37 22.90 -2.09 1.05
CA SER A 37 22.66 -0.66 0.87
C SER A 37 23.04 -0.15 -0.52
N TYR A 38 22.44 0.95 -0.95
CA TYR A 38 22.69 1.53 -2.29
C TYR A 38 22.42 0.53 -3.42
N ASN A 39 21.15 0.10 -3.50
CA ASN A 39 20.61 -0.76 -4.54
C ASN A 39 19.20 -0.28 -4.92
N GLN A 40 18.49 -1.04 -5.76
CA GLN A 40 17.14 -0.74 -6.23
C GLN A 40 16.17 -1.87 -5.82
N LEU A 41 16.42 -2.49 -4.66
CA LEU A 41 15.59 -3.58 -4.18
C LEU A 41 14.25 -3.03 -3.70
N SER A 42 13.17 -3.60 -4.23
CA SER A 42 11.79 -3.29 -3.85
C SER A 42 11.20 -4.57 -3.25
N GLN A 43 10.35 -4.46 -2.22
CA GLN A 43 9.80 -5.58 -1.42
C GLN A 43 10.72 -6.10 -0.31
N SER A 44 10.40 -5.66 0.89
CA SER A 44 11.09 -5.95 2.15
C SER A 44 10.41 -7.02 2.99
N SER A 45 9.20 -7.47 2.65
CA SER A 45 8.52 -8.58 3.34
C SER A 45 9.35 -9.88 3.37
N ASN A 46 10.25 -10.07 2.41
CA ASN A 46 11.18 -11.21 2.43
C ASN A 46 12.29 -11.07 3.49
N ILE A 47 12.62 -9.85 3.96
CA ILE A 47 13.68 -9.60 4.97
C ILE A 47 13.38 -10.24 6.33
N ASN A 48 12.13 -10.64 6.56
CA ASN A 48 11.70 -11.45 7.72
C ASN A 48 12.51 -12.75 7.88
N PHE A 49 13.26 -13.17 6.86
CA PHE A 49 14.19 -14.28 6.92
C PHE A 49 15.26 -14.16 8.03
N LEU A 50 15.63 -12.94 8.41
CA LEU A 50 16.66 -12.68 9.42
C LEU A 50 16.31 -13.28 10.80
N ARG A 51 15.03 -13.57 11.08
CA ARG A 51 14.56 -14.25 12.30
C ARG A 51 15.27 -15.58 12.56
N LYS A 52 15.59 -16.32 11.49
CA LYS A 52 16.13 -17.68 11.59
C LYS A 52 17.62 -17.71 11.87
N SER A 53 18.32 -16.60 11.62
CA SER A 53 19.72 -16.50 12.00
C SER A 53 19.79 -16.10 13.47
N ARG A 54 20.12 -17.07 14.33
CA ARG A 54 20.39 -16.83 15.75
C ARG A 54 21.62 -15.95 15.98
N SER A 55 22.42 -15.72 14.93
CA SER A 55 23.69 -15.02 14.98
C SER A 55 23.64 -13.64 14.34
N PHE A 56 22.50 -13.21 13.79
CA PHE A 56 22.41 -11.91 13.11
C PHE A 56 22.61 -10.74 14.08
N LYS A 57 23.61 -9.90 13.79
CA LYS A 57 23.99 -8.78 14.66
C LYS A 57 23.77 -7.43 13.98
N ASN A 58 24.24 -7.27 12.75
CA ASN A 58 24.32 -5.97 12.09
C ASN A 58 23.81 -6.06 10.65
N GLY A 59 23.05 -5.06 10.21
CA GLY A 59 22.59 -4.97 8.83
C GLY A 59 22.54 -3.56 8.29
N ASN A 60 22.77 -3.40 7.00
CA ASN A 60 22.62 -2.13 6.31
C ASN A 60 21.81 -2.34 5.03
N ILE A 61 20.63 -1.73 4.97
CA ILE A 61 19.65 -1.89 3.87
C ILE A 61 19.07 -0.54 3.43
N GLN A 62 19.66 0.58 3.86
CA GLN A 62 19.31 1.93 3.42
C GLN A 62 19.56 2.14 1.92
N TYR A 63 19.03 3.23 1.36
CA TYR A 63 19.15 3.58 -0.07
C TYR A 63 18.73 2.41 -0.98
N ASN A 64 17.51 1.92 -0.76
CA ASN A 64 16.79 0.97 -1.62
C ASN A 64 15.39 1.53 -1.94
N LEU A 65 14.50 0.70 -2.47
CA LEU A 65 13.08 1.03 -2.74
C LEU A 65 12.15 0.40 -1.68
N PHE A 66 12.63 0.20 -0.44
CA PHE A 66 11.80 -0.41 0.60
C PHE A 66 10.76 0.56 1.16
N THR A 67 9.59 0.03 1.48
CA THR A 67 8.50 0.75 2.13
C THR A 67 8.34 0.28 3.58
N PHE A 68 7.27 0.63 4.30
CA PHE A 68 7.04 0.10 5.64
C PHE A 68 6.75 -1.40 5.67
N ASP A 69 6.44 -2.02 4.53
CA ASP A 69 6.27 -3.48 4.45
C ASP A 69 7.58 -4.16 4.86
N GLY A 70 7.56 -5.09 5.82
CA GLY A 70 8.75 -5.70 6.40
C GLY A 70 9.64 -4.78 7.28
N MET A 71 9.62 -3.45 7.12
CA MET A 71 10.42 -2.55 7.96
C MET A 71 9.89 -2.45 9.39
N GLU A 72 8.58 -2.60 9.59
CA GLU A 72 8.00 -2.73 10.93
C GLU A 72 8.65 -3.90 11.69
N TYR A 73 8.82 -5.03 11.00
CA TYR A 73 9.48 -6.21 11.56
C TYR A 73 10.97 -5.98 11.82
N VAL A 74 11.69 -5.40 10.85
CA VAL A 74 13.11 -5.07 10.99
C VAL A 74 13.34 -4.16 12.19
N ALA A 75 12.52 -3.12 12.35
CA ALA A 75 12.63 -2.15 13.42
C ALA A 75 12.39 -2.77 14.81
N GLN A 76 11.43 -3.69 14.93
CA GLN A 76 11.15 -4.37 16.20
C GLN A 76 12.18 -5.44 16.55
N THR A 77 12.76 -6.10 15.54
CA THR A 77 13.60 -7.29 15.76
C THR A 77 15.08 -6.93 15.85
N PHE A 78 15.55 -5.97 15.05
CA PHE A 78 16.97 -5.71 14.89
C PHE A 78 17.33 -4.27 15.24
N VAL A 79 17.87 -4.09 16.45
CA VAL A 79 18.26 -2.76 16.97
C VAL A 79 19.34 -2.09 16.10
N ASN A 80 20.27 -2.90 15.56
CA ASN A 80 21.47 -2.47 14.84
C ASN A 80 21.34 -2.62 13.30
N VAL A 81 20.12 -2.54 12.76
CA VAL A 81 19.93 -2.47 11.30
C VAL A 81 19.70 -1.02 10.89
N ASN A 82 20.51 -0.54 9.94
CA ASN A 82 20.24 0.71 9.26
C ASN A 82 19.30 0.46 8.07
N TYR A 83 18.07 0.96 8.16
CA TYR A 83 17.03 0.80 7.13
C TYR A 83 16.50 2.13 6.58
N ALA A 84 17.13 3.25 6.93
CA ALA A 84 16.75 4.57 6.46
C ALA A 84 17.99 5.35 6.00
N PRO A 85 17.88 6.20 4.97
CA PRO A 85 16.67 6.50 4.20
C PRO A 85 16.33 5.42 3.16
N GLN A 86 15.16 5.56 2.52
CA GLN A 86 14.74 4.81 1.33
C GLN A 86 14.36 5.79 0.21
N ALA A 87 14.27 5.31 -1.02
CA ALA A 87 13.87 6.13 -2.15
C ALA A 87 12.44 6.67 -2.00
N ILE A 88 12.13 7.68 -2.82
CA ILE A 88 10.80 8.26 -2.86
C ILE A 88 9.75 7.24 -3.37
N ILE A 89 8.52 7.38 -2.88
CA ILE A 89 7.38 6.54 -3.29
C ILE A 89 6.52 7.26 -4.33
N PRO A 90 5.93 6.53 -5.30
CA PRO A 90 5.12 7.14 -6.34
C PRO A 90 3.80 7.67 -5.79
N LEU A 91 3.44 8.87 -6.23
CA LEU A 91 2.15 9.50 -5.95
C LEU A 91 1.21 9.27 -7.14
N HIS A 92 -0.05 8.95 -6.87
CA HIS A 92 -1.05 8.68 -7.90
C HIS A 92 -2.21 9.66 -7.78
N GLN A 93 -2.77 10.06 -8.92
CA GLN A 93 -4.02 10.83 -9.00
C GLN A 93 -5.08 10.03 -9.73
N ASN A 94 -6.29 9.99 -9.17
CA ASN A 94 -7.49 9.49 -9.81
C ASN A 94 -8.63 10.49 -9.60
N GLY A 95 -8.99 11.23 -10.65
CA GLY A 95 -9.93 12.34 -10.55
C GLY A 95 -9.45 13.39 -9.55
N ASN A 96 -10.28 13.69 -8.55
CA ASN A 96 -9.98 14.66 -7.49
C ASN A 96 -9.28 14.04 -6.27
N THR A 97 -8.88 12.77 -6.32
CA THR A 97 -8.24 12.04 -5.21
C THR A 97 -6.77 11.75 -5.52
N LEU A 98 -5.90 12.07 -4.58
CA LEU A 98 -4.50 11.68 -4.54
C LEU A 98 -4.32 10.46 -3.62
N SER A 99 -3.40 9.58 -3.95
CA SER A 99 -3.09 8.40 -3.14
C SER A 99 -1.63 7.97 -3.24
N VAL A 100 -1.13 7.33 -2.19
CA VAL A 100 0.25 6.81 -2.11
C VAL A 100 0.26 5.42 -1.45
N SER A 101 1.17 4.53 -1.85
CA SER A 101 1.37 3.24 -1.17
C SER A 101 2.66 3.25 -0.35
N ALA A 102 2.52 3.38 0.97
CA ALA A 102 3.64 3.38 1.91
C ALA A 102 3.96 1.98 2.48
N GLY A 103 3.21 0.94 2.09
CA GLY A 103 3.35 -0.42 2.62
C GLY A 103 3.09 -0.53 4.13
N GLY A 104 3.39 -1.71 4.68
CA GLY A 104 3.27 -2.00 6.11
C GLY A 104 1.83 -2.04 6.62
N THR A 105 1.67 -1.99 7.94
CA THR A 105 0.36 -1.95 8.57
C THR A 105 -0.23 -0.55 8.49
N LEU A 106 -1.32 -0.38 7.73
CA LEU A 106 -1.89 0.94 7.45
C LEU A 106 -2.21 1.75 8.71
N SER A 107 -2.73 1.14 9.77
CA SER A 107 -3.06 1.82 11.04
C SER A 107 -1.85 2.43 11.75
N ASN A 108 -0.63 1.98 11.44
CA ASN A 108 0.60 2.53 12.00
C ASN A 108 1.12 3.71 11.18
N ASN A 109 0.60 3.92 9.97
CA ASN A 109 1.04 4.98 9.07
C ASN A 109 0.32 6.29 9.37
N THR A 110 1.08 7.38 9.40
CA THR A 110 0.57 8.75 9.45
C THR A 110 1.06 9.50 8.21
N TYR A 111 0.11 9.99 7.42
CA TYR A 111 0.34 10.69 6.16
C TYR A 111 0.20 12.20 6.39
N HIS A 112 1.23 12.94 6.02
CA HIS A 112 1.28 14.40 6.08
C HIS A 112 1.28 14.93 4.65
N TRP A 113 0.13 15.43 4.19
CA TRP A 113 -0.07 15.96 2.85
C TRP A 113 0.24 17.44 2.80
N PHE A 114 1.05 17.85 1.83
CA PHE A 114 1.48 19.23 1.64
C PHE A 114 1.12 19.71 0.24
N LYS A 115 0.68 20.96 0.14
CA LYS A 115 0.72 21.73 -1.10
C LYS A 115 2.08 22.42 -1.17
N VAL A 116 2.80 22.29 -2.29
CA VAL A 116 4.10 22.95 -2.46
C VAL A 116 3.95 24.46 -2.27
N GLY A 117 4.80 25.03 -1.41
CA GLY A 117 4.76 26.44 -1.01
C GLY A 117 3.87 26.74 0.20
N ALA A 118 3.13 25.76 0.75
CA ALA A 118 2.43 25.88 2.03
C ALA A 118 3.31 25.41 3.20
N THR A 119 3.13 26.02 4.37
CA THR A 119 3.81 25.61 5.61
C THR A 119 3.10 24.49 6.36
N ASP A 120 1.78 24.36 6.15
CA ASP A 120 0.93 23.44 6.90
C ASP A 120 0.66 22.14 6.12
N SER A 121 0.49 21.06 6.88
CA SER A 121 0.11 19.74 6.34
C SER A 121 -1.28 19.32 6.78
N THR A 122 -2.02 18.63 5.92
CA THR A 122 -3.17 17.82 6.34
C THR A 122 -2.69 16.47 6.84
N ILE A 123 -3.19 16.03 7.99
CA ILE A 123 -2.75 14.78 8.64
C ILE A 123 -3.84 13.73 8.54
N ASN A 124 -3.54 12.62 7.87
CA ASN A 124 -4.41 11.46 7.75
C ASN A 124 -3.75 10.26 8.43
N LYS A 125 -4.42 9.66 9.42
CA LYS A 125 -3.93 8.45 10.12
C LYS A 125 -4.65 7.23 9.58
N GLY A 126 -3.92 6.22 9.15
CA GLY A 126 -4.52 5.01 8.61
C GLY A 126 -5.26 5.20 7.29
N ASP A 127 -5.07 6.33 6.61
CA ASP A 127 -5.67 6.61 5.31
C ASP A 127 -4.60 7.15 4.36
N SER A 128 -4.36 6.38 3.30
CA SER A 128 -3.38 6.66 2.25
C SER A 128 -3.85 7.65 1.20
N THR A 129 -5.08 8.15 1.31
CA THR A 129 -5.71 9.02 0.32
C THR A 129 -5.86 10.45 0.83
N PHE A 130 -5.96 11.39 -0.11
CA PHE A 130 -6.22 12.79 0.16
C PHE A 130 -7.02 13.39 -1.00
N MET A 131 -7.98 14.26 -0.70
CA MET A 131 -8.82 14.91 -1.72
C MET A 131 -8.58 16.42 -1.67
N PRO A 132 -7.62 16.95 -2.46
CA PRO A 132 -7.33 18.37 -2.44
C PRO A 132 -8.54 19.20 -2.88
N THR A 133 -8.74 20.34 -2.24
CA THR A 133 -9.83 21.29 -2.56
C THR A 133 -9.41 22.39 -3.53
N GLN A 134 -8.15 22.39 -3.95
CA GLN A 134 -7.56 23.41 -4.83
C GLN A 134 -6.57 22.75 -5.78
N SER A 135 -6.45 23.28 -7.00
CA SER A 135 -5.34 22.92 -7.89
C SER A 135 -3.99 23.36 -7.29
N GLY A 136 -2.94 22.62 -7.62
CA GLY A 136 -1.58 22.92 -7.20
C GLY A 136 -0.69 21.69 -7.21
N LYS A 137 0.58 21.87 -6.86
CA LYS A 137 1.53 20.77 -6.74
C LYS A 137 1.47 20.20 -5.33
N TYR A 138 1.37 18.88 -5.20
CA TYR A 138 1.23 18.19 -3.90
C TYR A 138 2.29 17.11 -3.71
N HIS A 139 2.67 16.88 -2.46
CA HIS A 139 3.48 15.73 -2.04
C HIS A 139 3.05 15.27 -0.65
N VAL A 140 3.49 14.08 -0.25
CA VAL A 140 3.19 13.50 1.06
C VAL A 140 4.45 12.97 1.73
N LYS A 141 4.55 13.21 3.03
CA LYS A 141 5.50 12.57 3.94
C LYS A 141 4.75 11.55 4.77
N VAL A 142 5.26 10.32 4.86
CA VAL A 142 4.65 9.24 5.64
C VAL A 142 5.60 8.80 6.74
N THR A 143 5.08 8.75 7.96
CA THR A 143 5.75 8.18 9.13
C THR A 143 5.03 6.91 9.57
N ASN A 144 5.73 6.04 10.30
CA ASN A 144 5.17 4.81 10.84
C ASN A 144 5.47 4.70 12.34
N ALA A 145 4.47 4.29 13.12
CA ALA A 145 4.57 4.18 14.58
C ALA A 145 5.55 3.09 15.08
N ILE A 146 5.87 2.11 14.24
CA ILE A 146 6.78 1.00 14.56
C ILE A 146 8.16 1.25 13.94
N ALA A 147 8.22 1.49 12.62
CA ALA A 147 9.46 1.72 11.88
C ALA A 147 9.92 3.19 12.02
N THR A 148 10.12 3.62 13.26
CA THR A 148 10.27 5.04 13.64
C THR A 148 11.50 5.74 13.06
N LYS A 149 12.54 5.01 12.63
CA LYS A 149 13.72 5.60 11.98
C LYS A 149 13.50 5.89 10.50
N LEU A 150 12.44 5.33 9.88
CA LEU A 150 12.14 5.53 8.47
C LEU A 150 11.02 6.57 8.30
N THR A 151 11.30 7.55 7.46
CA THR A 151 10.30 8.44 6.88
C THR A 151 10.31 8.21 5.37
N LEU A 152 9.13 7.98 4.80
CA LEU A 152 8.96 7.90 3.35
C LEU A 152 8.48 9.25 2.82
N TYR A 153 9.05 9.66 1.70
CA TYR A 153 8.66 10.86 0.98
C TYR A 153 8.11 10.45 -0.38
N SER A 154 7.04 11.07 -0.84
CA SER A 154 6.58 10.86 -2.22
C SER A 154 7.33 11.77 -3.20
N ASP A 155 7.20 11.45 -4.48
CA ASP A 155 7.37 12.45 -5.54
C ASP A 155 6.27 13.54 -5.44
N THR A 156 6.38 14.58 -6.25
CA THR A 156 5.39 15.64 -6.40
C THR A 156 4.42 15.35 -7.55
N ILE A 157 3.16 15.74 -7.41
CA ILE A 157 2.16 15.66 -8.50
C ILE A 157 1.50 17.01 -8.73
N ASP A 158 1.37 17.40 -10.00
CA ASP A 158 0.62 18.59 -10.41
C ASP A 158 -0.89 18.25 -10.48
N PHE A 159 -1.59 18.51 -9.38
CA PHE A 159 -3.02 18.26 -9.24
C PHE A 159 -3.83 19.39 -9.88
N THR A 160 -4.73 19.03 -10.78
CA THR A 160 -5.76 19.93 -11.30
C THR A 160 -7.11 19.50 -10.74
N LEU A 161 -7.73 20.40 -9.97
CA LEU A 161 -9.08 20.19 -9.48
C LEU A 161 -10.03 20.19 -10.68
N SER A 162 -10.60 19.03 -10.98
CA SER A 162 -11.65 18.95 -11.98
C SER A 162 -12.92 19.54 -11.36
N PRO A 163 -13.55 20.56 -11.99
CA PRO A 163 -14.87 20.99 -11.58
C PRO A 163 -15.76 19.76 -11.69
N GLY A 164 -16.31 19.31 -10.56
CA GLY A 164 -17.34 18.29 -10.63
C GLY A 164 -18.42 18.77 -11.60
N LYS A 165 -19.01 17.86 -12.37
CA LYS A 165 -20.44 18.00 -12.62
C LYS A 165 -21.05 18.23 -11.24
N GLN A 166 -21.41 19.48 -10.93
CA GLN A 166 -22.36 19.73 -9.87
C GLN A 166 -23.55 18.85 -10.26
N ASN A 167 -23.93 17.91 -9.40
CA ASN A 167 -25.27 17.36 -9.48
C ASN A 167 -26.19 18.55 -9.23
N ASN A 168 -26.54 19.25 -10.31
CA ASN A 168 -27.65 20.17 -10.40
C ASN A 168 -28.87 19.37 -9.95
N LEU A 169 -29.17 19.43 -8.66
CA LEU A 169 -30.51 19.24 -8.12
C LEU A 169 -31.36 20.41 -8.61
N ILE A 170 -31.56 20.50 -9.92
CA ILE A 170 -32.65 21.25 -10.49
C ILE A 170 -33.86 20.33 -10.36
N THR A 171 -34.78 20.75 -9.52
CA THR A 171 -36.13 20.24 -9.39
C THR A 171 -36.81 20.19 -10.76
N LYS A 172 -36.85 19.02 -11.39
CA LYS A 172 -37.88 18.69 -12.38
C LYS A 172 -38.47 17.33 -12.06
N THR A 173 -39.71 17.40 -11.59
CA THR A 173 -40.66 16.32 -11.43
C THR A 173 -40.73 15.45 -12.68
N VAL A 174 -40.07 14.29 -12.67
CA VAL A 174 -40.39 13.17 -13.55
C VAL A 174 -40.17 11.84 -12.79
N GLN A 175 -41.24 11.05 -12.76
CA GLN A 175 -41.41 9.62 -12.46
C GLN A 175 -40.16 8.79 -12.10
N PRO A 176 -40.23 7.89 -11.09
CA PRO A 176 -39.08 7.15 -10.59
C PRO A 176 -38.65 6.06 -11.58
N THR A 177 -37.72 6.38 -12.46
CA THR A 177 -36.93 5.36 -13.16
C THR A 177 -35.70 5.07 -12.28
N LYS A 178 -35.62 3.83 -11.80
CA LYS A 178 -34.54 3.30 -10.94
C LYS A 178 -33.19 3.38 -11.68
N LEU A 179 -32.49 4.50 -11.54
CA LEU A 179 -31.06 4.63 -11.85
C LEU A 179 -30.29 3.71 -10.91
N ILE A 180 -30.02 2.47 -11.33
CA ILE A 180 -29.10 1.57 -10.63
C ILE A 180 -27.70 2.11 -10.88
N GLN A 181 -27.18 2.86 -9.92
CA GLN A 181 -25.82 3.39 -9.96
C GLN A 181 -24.86 2.26 -9.55
N HIS A 182 -23.99 1.86 -10.48
CA HIS A 182 -23.15 0.67 -10.40
C HIS A 182 -22.00 0.78 -9.39
N MET A 183 -21.73 -0.31 -8.65
CA MET A 183 -20.58 -0.51 -7.78
C MET A 183 -19.27 -0.47 -8.58
N GLN A 184 -18.33 0.40 -8.19
CA GLN A 184 -17.02 0.52 -8.84
C GLN A 184 -15.93 -0.09 -7.97
N VAL A 185 -14.97 -0.77 -8.59
CA VAL A 185 -13.89 -1.47 -7.88
C VAL A 185 -12.54 -1.26 -8.58
N TYR A 186 -11.54 -0.77 -7.84
CA TYR A 186 -10.19 -0.52 -8.37
C TYR A 186 -9.11 -0.56 -7.26
N PRO A 187 -7.83 -0.84 -7.57
CA PRO A 187 -7.32 -1.29 -8.86
C PRO A 187 -7.76 -2.72 -9.15
N ASN A 188 -7.94 -3.02 -10.43
CA ASN A 188 -8.14 -4.37 -10.93
C ASN A 188 -7.22 -4.55 -12.15
N PRO A 189 -6.15 -5.37 -12.08
CA PRO A 189 -5.83 -6.32 -11.00
C PRO A 189 -5.47 -5.67 -9.66
N ALA A 190 -5.93 -6.28 -8.57
CA ALA A 190 -5.70 -5.88 -7.18
C ALA A 190 -4.52 -6.67 -6.60
N LYS A 191 -3.66 -6.03 -5.80
CA LYS A 191 -2.56 -6.73 -5.12
C LYS A 191 -2.89 -6.99 -3.66
N ASP A 192 -2.94 -5.91 -2.87
CA ASP A 192 -3.17 -6.01 -1.42
C ASP A 192 -4.52 -5.45 -0.99
N VAL A 193 -5.04 -4.49 -1.74
CA VAL A 193 -6.27 -3.80 -1.44
C VAL A 193 -7.06 -3.51 -2.69
N VAL A 194 -8.35 -3.31 -2.49
CA VAL A 194 -9.29 -3.00 -3.54
C VAL A 194 -10.27 -1.96 -3.00
N GLN A 195 -10.28 -0.78 -3.59
CA GLN A 195 -11.21 0.29 -3.25
C GLN A 195 -12.56 0.01 -3.90
N VAL A 196 -13.60 0.15 -3.11
CA VAL A 196 -14.98 -0.13 -3.51
C VAL A 196 -15.80 1.12 -3.31
N GLN A 197 -16.45 1.56 -4.37
CA GLN A 197 -17.37 2.69 -4.33
C GLN A 197 -18.80 2.20 -4.58
N VAL A 198 -19.71 2.65 -3.72
CA VAL A 198 -21.14 2.38 -3.75
C VAL A 198 -21.90 3.67 -3.44
N LYS A 199 -23.21 3.73 -3.71
CA LYS A 199 -24.02 4.86 -3.26
C LYS A 199 -24.60 4.57 -1.88
N GLY A 200 -24.26 5.38 -0.88
CA GLY A 200 -24.69 5.18 0.50
C GLY A 200 -23.99 4.01 1.18
N THR A 201 -24.63 3.41 2.18
CA THR A 201 -24.06 2.29 2.94
C THR A 201 -24.48 0.95 2.33
N ALA A 202 -23.52 0.09 2.00
CA ALA A 202 -23.76 -1.25 1.51
C ALA A 202 -22.83 -2.29 2.16
N MET A 203 -23.36 -3.49 2.39
CA MET A 203 -22.52 -4.65 2.75
C MET A 203 -21.97 -5.30 1.48
N ILE A 204 -20.65 -5.35 1.38
CA ILE A 204 -19.90 -5.97 0.30
C ILE A 204 -19.34 -7.30 0.78
N ALA A 205 -19.60 -8.37 0.03
CA ALA A 205 -19.01 -9.68 0.25
C ALA A 205 -17.98 -10.00 -0.83
N ILE A 206 -16.81 -10.48 -0.44
CA ILE A 206 -15.87 -11.10 -1.37
C ILE A 206 -16.18 -12.60 -1.44
N THR A 207 -16.36 -13.13 -2.64
CA THR A 207 -16.58 -14.55 -2.91
C THR A 207 -15.51 -15.13 -3.84
N ASN A 208 -15.28 -16.45 -3.73
CA ASN A 208 -14.50 -17.20 -4.72
C ASN A 208 -15.35 -17.53 -5.96
N SER A 209 -14.75 -18.19 -6.96
CA SER A 209 -15.41 -18.62 -8.21
C SER A 209 -16.63 -19.53 -8.01
N ASN A 210 -16.73 -20.20 -6.87
CA ASN A 210 -17.83 -21.11 -6.54
C ASN A 210 -18.92 -20.42 -5.71
N GLY A 211 -18.83 -19.10 -5.51
CA GLY A 211 -19.80 -18.32 -4.73
C GLY A 211 -19.64 -18.39 -3.21
N LYS A 212 -18.59 -19.06 -2.69
CA LYS A 212 -18.33 -19.13 -1.24
C LYS A 212 -17.87 -17.76 -0.75
N VAL A 213 -18.55 -17.21 0.26
CA VAL A 213 -18.17 -15.95 0.93
C VAL A 213 -16.88 -16.17 1.74
N LEU A 214 -15.90 -15.30 1.51
CA LEU A 214 -14.59 -15.30 2.17
C LEU A 214 -14.47 -14.15 3.17
N LEU A 215 -15.02 -12.98 2.82
CA LEU A 215 -15.00 -11.77 3.64
C LEU A 215 -16.30 -10.99 3.44
N THR A 216 -16.77 -10.29 4.46
CA THR A 216 -17.79 -9.25 4.36
C THR A 216 -17.29 -7.94 4.98
N LYS A 217 -17.66 -6.81 4.39
CA LYS A 217 -17.34 -5.47 4.91
C LYS A 217 -18.48 -4.50 4.60
N SER A 218 -18.86 -3.69 5.58
CA SER A 218 -19.75 -2.55 5.35
C SER A 218 -18.95 -1.40 4.74
N VAL A 219 -19.44 -0.84 3.64
CA VAL A 219 -18.82 0.24 2.87
C VAL A 219 -19.81 1.40 2.83
N ASN A 220 -19.39 2.59 3.26
CA ASN A 220 -20.21 3.80 3.20
C ASN A 220 -19.64 4.78 2.16
N ASN A 221 -20.33 4.89 1.03
CA ASN A 221 -19.94 5.60 -0.20
C ASN A 221 -18.64 5.09 -0.86
N SER A 222 -17.54 5.04 -0.13
CA SER A 222 -16.26 4.53 -0.61
C SER A 222 -15.47 3.96 0.56
N ASP A 223 -14.88 2.78 0.40
CA ASP A 223 -14.01 2.18 1.40
C ASP A 223 -13.02 1.21 0.75
N VAL A 224 -11.95 0.90 1.45
CA VAL A 224 -10.88 0.00 1.01
C VAL A 224 -11.11 -1.38 1.62
N ILE A 225 -11.11 -2.41 0.79
CA ILE A 225 -11.15 -3.80 1.25
C ILE A 225 -9.77 -4.42 1.09
N ASN A 226 -9.25 -4.99 2.17
CA ASN A 226 -7.99 -5.72 2.15
C ASN A 226 -8.21 -7.11 1.52
N VAL A 227 -7.43 -7.38 0.46
CA VAL A 227 -7.42 -8.64 -0.29
C VAL A 227 -6.07 -9.35 -0.21
N SER A 228 -5.12 -8.87 0.59
CA SER A 228 -3.75 -9.40 0.66
C SER A 228 -3.69 -10.83 1.22
N SER A 229 -4.70 -11.23 1.99
CA SER A 229 -4.84 -12.60 2.50
C SER A 229 -5.35 -13.59 1.46
N LEU A 230 -5.84 -13.11 0.32
CA LEU A 230 -6.35 -13.94 -0.77
C LEU A 230 -5.19 -14.48 -1.60
N ALA A 231 -5.33 -15.71 -2.10
CA ALA A 231 -4.41 -16.25 -3.08
C ALA A 231 -4.55 -15.48 -4.41
N PRO A 232 -3.52 -15.45 -5.28
CA PRO A 232 -3.70 -14.95 -6.63
C PRO A 232 -4.81 -15.71 -7.34
N GLY A 233 -5.74 -15.00 -7.97
CA GLY A 233 -6.91 -15.63 -8.55
C GLY A 233 -8.04 -14.66 -8.85
N ILE A 234 -9.14 -15.20 -9.36
CA ILE A 234 -10.35 -14.44 -9.67
C ILE A 234 -11.29 -14.49 -8.47
N TYR A 235 -11.75 -13.31 -8.05
CA TYR A 235 -12.74 -13.14 -6.98
C TYR A 235 -13.85 -12.21 -7.45
N TYR A 236 -14.93 -12.20 -6.68
CA TYR A 236 -16.09 -11.37 -6.97
C TYR A 236 -16.47 -10.58 -5.72
N LEU A 237 -16.66 -9.27 -5.88
CA LEU A 237 -17.27 -8.42 -4.88
C LEU A 237 -18.76 -8.35 -5.17
N GLN A 238 -19.58 -8.72 -4.20
CA GLN A 238 -21.03 -8.71 -4.30
C GLN A 238 -21.63 -7.71 -3.30
N ASN A 239 -22.39 -6.75 -3.81
CA ASN A 239 -23.24 -5.90 -2.98
C ASN A 239 -24.48 -6.70 -2.55
N LYS A 240 -24.61 -6.96 -1.24
CA LYS A 240 -25.69 -7.79 -0.69
C LYS A 240 -27.08 -7.15 -0.77
N ALA A 241 -27.16 -5.82 -0.87
CA ALA A 241 -28.43 -5.11 -0.95
C ALA A 241 -28.96 -5.04 -2.39
N SER A 242 -28.08 -4.78 -3.38
CA SER A 242 -28.48 -4.65 -4.78
C SER A 242 -28.36 -5.95 -5.59
N GLY A 243 -27.58 -6.92 -5.10
CA GLY A 243 -27.22 -8.14 -5.85
C GLY A 243 -26.13 -7.93 -6.91
N GLU A 244 -25.70 -6.68 -7.10
CA GLU A 244 -24.66 -6.33 -8.07
C GLU A 244 -23.32 -6.99 -7.73
N THR A 245 -22.62 -7.46 -8.77
CA THR A 245 -21.35 -8.20 -8.62
C THR A 245 -20.28 -7.65 -9.54
N GLN A 246 -19.07 -7.41 -9.01
CA GLN A 246 -17.91 -6.95 -9.76
C GLN A 246 -16.77 -7.97 -9.65
N LYS A 247 -16.23 -8.40 -10.80
CA LYS A 247 -15.07 -9.29 -10.86
C LYS A 247 -13.79 -8.51 -10.53
N ILE A 248 -12.94 -9.11 -9.70
CA ILE A 248 -11.57 -8.64 -9.46
C ILE A 248 -10.57 -9.77 -9.71
N VAL A 249 -9.36 -9.40 -10.11
CA VAL A 249 -8.21 -10.31 -10.23
C VAL A 249 -7.23 -9.94 -9.15
N VAL A 250 -6.96 -10.85 -8.21
CA VAL A 250 -5.91 -10.68 -7.21
C VAL A 250 -4.60 -11.20 -7.80
N VAL A 251 -3.56 -10.37 -7.78
CA VAL A 251 -2.20 -10.67 -8.25
C VAL A 251 -1.19 -10.50 -7.12
N ARG A 252 0.01 -11.08 -7.28
CA ARG A 252 1.12 -10.92 -6.33
C ARG A 252 2.27 -10.15 -6.95
#